data_AF-A0A968GMZ6-F1
#
_entry.id   AF-A0A968GMZ6-F1
#
_cell.length_a   1.000
_cell.length_b   1.000
_cell.length_c   1.000
_cell.angle_alpha   90.00
_cell.angle_beta   90.00
_cell.angle_gamma   90.00
#
_symmetry.space_group_name_H-M   'P 1'
#
loop_
_entity.id
_entity.type
_entity.pdbx_description
1 polymer ?
#
loop_
_entity_poly.entity_id
_entity_poly.type
_entity_poly.pdbx_seq_one_letter_code
_entity_poly.pdbx_strand_id
1 'polypeptide(L)'
;MKSDLDALMKAKNLDAVLILGDAENNPPMYYFVGGGHVSGALLVKRRGEEPILFYNDMERDEAAKSGLKTRSFNEYPIQDFMEQADGDMQTVFALRFQKILADCSLTKGRIAIHGKVEISNSFGSSRS
;
A
#
# COMPACT_ATOMS: atom_id res chain seq x y z
N MET A 1 2.90 21.23 2.87
CA MET A 1 3.52 19.91 2.63
C MET A 1 2.62 18.90 1.94
N LYS A 2 1.44 18.49 2.48
CA LYS A 2 0.53 17.58 1.71
C LYS A 2 0.10 18.20 0.37
N SER A 3 -0.20 19.50 0.37
CA SER A 3 -0.43 20.32 -0.83
C SER A 3 0.74 20.32 -1.80
N ASP A 4 1.96 20.30 -1.26
CA ASP A 4 3.19 20.36 -2.05
C ASP A 4 3.45 19.01 -2.72
N LEU A 5 3.08 17.90 -2.06
CA LEU A 5 3.08 16.59 -2.67
C LEU A 5 2.09 16.51 -3.83
N ASP A 6 0.87 17.04 -3.68
CA ASP A 6 -0.10 17.07 -4.79
C ASP A 6 0.39 17.94 -5.97
N ALA A 7 1.08 19.05 -5.68
CA ALA A 7 1.73 19.86 -6.71
C ALA A 7 2.87 19.11 -7.41
N LEU A 8 3.71 18.38 -6.66
CA LEU A 8 4.77 17.53 -7.20
C LEU A 8 4.22 16.36 -8.03
N MET A 9 3.14 15.73 -7.56
CA MET A 9 2.42 14.68 -8.31
C MET A 9 1.85 15.25 -9.60
N LYS A 10 1.27 16.45 -9.58
CA LYS A 10 0.82 17.13 -10.80
C LYS A 10 1.98 17.42 -11.75
N ALA A 11 3.09 17.97 -11.26
CA ALA A 11 4.27 18.30 -12.07
C ALA A 11 4.90 17.06 -12.71
N LYS A 12 4.89 15.91 -12.02
CA LYS A 12 5.40 14.62 -12.52
C LYS A 12 4.37 13.79 -13.27
N ASN A 13 3.15 14.32 -13.47
CA ASN A 13 2.02 13.62 -14.07
C ASN A 13 1.73 12.26 -13.38
N LEU A 14 1.76 12.23 -12.05
CA LEU A 14 1.40 11.09 -11.22
C LEU A 14 -0.06 11.21 -10.77
N ASP A 15 -0.77 10.10 -10.83
CA ASP A 15 -2.15 9.95 -10.37
C ASP A 15 -2.20 9.45 -8.91
N ALA A 16 -1.21 8.65 -8.50
CA ALA A 16 -1.06 8.21 -7.12
C ALA A 16 0.40 7.94 -6.71
N VAL A 17 0.62 7.94 -5.39
CA VAL A 17 1.83 7.43 -4.74
C VAL A 17 1.42 6.28 -3.83
N LEU A 18 2.13 5.17 -3.94
CA LEU A 18 2.01 4.01 -3.06
C LEU A 18 3.25 3.95 -2.17
N ILE A 19 3.05 3.78 -0.87
CA ILE A 19 4.14 3.60 0.10
C ILE A 19 3.93 2.26 0.80
N LEU A 20 4.91 1.37 0.67
CA LEU A 20 4.83 0.00 1.18
C LEU A 20 5.80 -0.21 2.35
N GLY A 21 5.43 -1.13 3.24
CA GLY A 21 6.28 -1.66 4.30
C GLY A 21 6.15 -0.93 5.62
N ASP A 22 7.14 -1.13 6.48
CA ASP A 22 7.16 -0.59 7.83
C ASP A 22 7.37 0.93 7.82
N ALA A 23 6.94 1.62 8.88
CA ALA A 23 7.28 3.01 9.11
C ALA A 23 8.76 3.19 9.46
N GLU A 24 9.36 2.21 10.14
CA GLU A 24 10.77 2.23 10.50
C GLU A 24 11.66 2.16 9.25
N ASN A 25 12.71 2.99 9.19
CA ASN A 25 13.60 3.11 8.03
C ASN A 25 12.89 3.44 6.70
N ASN A 26 11.67 3.97 6.76
CA ASN A 26 10.86 4.39 5.61
C ASN A 26 10.36 5.82 5.85
N PRO A 27 11.21 6.84 5.62
CA PRO A 27 10.90 8.22 5.98
C PRO A 27 9.55 8.72 5.43
N PRO A 28 9.13 8.36 4.20
CA PRO A 28 7.82 8.74 3.70
C PRO A 28 6.66 8.13 4.51
N MET A 29 6.71 6.84 4.85
CA MET A 29 5.69 6.20 5.67
C MET A 29 5.64 6.84 7.06
N TYR A 30 6.79 6.94 7.74
CA TYR A 30 6.93 7.54 9.07
C TYR A 30 6.34 8.95 9.14
N TYR A 31 6.58 9.76 8.10
CA TYR A 31 6.01 11.09 7.97
C TYR A 31 4.48 11.06 7.91
N PHE A 32 3.90 10.20 7.06
CA PHE A 32 2.45 10.12 6.90
C PHE A 32 1.74 9.61 8.15
N VAL A 33 2.33 8.65 8.85
CA VAL A 33 1.76 8.11 10.09
C VAL A 33 2.03 9.02 11.31
N GLY A 34 2.61 10.20 11.11
CA GLY A 34 2.83 11.19 12.18
C GLY A 34 3.89 10.76 13.20
N GLY A 35 4.84 9.92 12.78
CA GLY A 35 5.86 9.35 13.66
C GLY A 35 5.45 8.06 14.39
N GLY A 36 4.28 7.49 14.05
CA GLY A 36 3.86 6.18 14.53
C GLY A 36 4.71 5.03 13.98
N HIS A 37 4.66 3.89 14.68
CA HIS A 37 5.43 2.70 14.36
C HIS A 37 4.53 1.61 13.78
N VAL A 38 3.99 1.85 12.58
CA VAL A 38 3.15 0.87 11.89
C VAL A 38 4.00 -0.10 11.07
N SER A 39 3.77 -1.40 11.23
CA SER A 39 4.45 -2.47 10.46
C SER A 39 3.62 -3.02 9.30
N GLY A 40 4.29 -3.41 8.22
CA GLY A 40 3.70 -4.11 7.08
C GLY A 40 2.53 -3.37 6.42
N ALA A 41 2.55 -2.03 6.38
CA ALA A 41 1.45 -1.22 5.88
C ALA A 41 1.53 -0.90 4.38
N LEU A 42 0.40 -0.48 3.83
CA LEU A 42 0.30 0.14 2.52
C LEU A 42 -0.39 1.49 2.65
N LEU A 43 0.27 2.56 2.25
CA LEU A 43 -0.34 3.88 2.13
C LEU A 43 -0.62 4.20 0.67
N VAL A 44 -1.86 4.55 0.37
CA VAL A 44 -2.32 4.96 -0.96
C VAL A 44 -2.65 6.45 -0.92
N LYS A 45 -1.84 7.28 -1.58
CA LYS A 45 -2.12 8.73 -1.74
C LYS A 45 -2.48 9.02 -3.19
N ARG A 46 -3.76 9.30 -3.45
CA ARG A 46 -4.21 9.81 -4.76
C ARG A 46 -4.02 11.32 -4.85
N ARG A 47 -3.79 11.81 -6.07
CA ARG A 47 -3.62 13.25 -6.29
C ARG A 47 -4.92 13.98 -5.94
N GLY A 48 -4.84 14.96 -5.04
CA GLY A 48 -5.98 15.77 -4.62
C GLY A 48 -6.95 15.09 -3.65
N GLU A 49 -6.66 13.88 -3.17
CA GLU A 49 -7.47 13.16 -2.18
C GLU A 49 -6.66 12.90 -0.90
N GLU A 50 -7.32 12.70 0.25
CA GLU A 50 -6.63 12.30 1.47
C GLU A 50 -6.03 10.87 1.32
N PRO A 51 -4.85 10.60 1.89
CA PRO A 51 -4.26 9.27 1.85
C PRO A 51 -5.07 8.27 2.68
N ILE A 52 -5.04 7.01 2.23
CA ILE A 52 -5.63 5.87 2.94
C ILE A 52 -4.49 4.97 3.41
N LEU A 53 -4.47 4.67 4.70
CA LEU A 53 -3.52 3.74 5.32
C LEU A 53 -4.17 2.37 5.51
N PHE A 54 -3.64 1.36 4.84
CA PHE A 54 -3.98 -0.04 5.02
C PHE A 54 -3.00 -0.68 6.01
N TYR A 55 -3.53 -1.44 6.97
CA TYR A 55 -2.78 -1.97 8.09
C TYR A 55 -3.20 -3.42 8.43
N ASN A 56 -2.31 -4.15 9.08
CA ASN A 56 -2.61 -5.47 9.67
C ASN A 56 -3.32 -5.29 11.02
N ASP A 57 -4.22 -6.18 11.41
CA ASP A 57 -5.03 -6.00 12.63
C ASP A 57 -4.24 -5.74 13.92
N MET A 58 -3.02 -6.28 14.03
CA MET A 58 -2.12 -6.00 15.16
C MET A 58 -1.69 -4.53 15.25
N GLU A 59 -1.69 -3.82 14.13
CA GLU A 59 -1.29 -2.43 13.98
C GLU A 59 -2.47 -1.46 14.05
N ARG A 60 -3.68 -1.95 14.32
CA ARG A 60 -4.91 -1.14 14.31
C ARG A 60 -4.81 0.10 15.20
N ASP A 61 -4.29 -0.06 16.41
CA ASP A 61 -4.22 1.03 17.39
C ASP A 61 -3.13 2.05 17.01
N GLU A 62 -2.01 1.60 16.46
CA GLU A 62 -0.96 2.48 15.92
C GLU A 62 -1.44 3.23 14.67
N ALA A 63 -2.11 2.53 13.75
CA ALA A 63 -2.70 3.14 12.56
C ALA A 63 -3.74 4.20 12.92
N ALA A 64 -4.56 3.97 13.96
CA ALA A 64 -5.55 4.95 14.42
C ALA A 64 -4.92 6.25 14.94
N LYS A 65 -3.72 6.19 15.53
CA LYS A 65 -2.99 7.38 16.02
C LYS A 65 -2.51 8.30 14.89
N SER A 66 -2.41 7.79 13.66
CA SER A 66 -1.97 8.59 12.50
C SER A 66 -2.93 9.73 12.13
N GLY A 67 -4.20 9.64 12.53
CA GLY A 67 -5.25 10.58 12.11
C GLY A 67 -5.59 10.50 10.61
N LEU A 68 -5.07 9.52 9.90
CA LEU A 68 -5.42 9.26 8.50
C LEU A 68 -6.73 8.48 8.38
N LYS A 69 -7.29 8.44 7.17
CA LYS A 69 -8.30 7.44 6.85
C LYS A 69 -7.61 6.07 6.83
N THR A 70 -8.12 5.13 7.60
CA THR A 70 -7.51 3.79 7.71
C THR A 70 -8.47 2.70 7.23
N ARG A 71 -7.92 1.59 6.73
CA ARG A 71 -8.66 0.37 6.36
C ARG A 71 -7.89 -0.87 6.77
N SER A 72 -8.58 -1.92 7.22
CA SER A 72 -7.89 -3.16 7.59
C SER A 72 -7.64 -4.01 6.35
N PHE A 73 -6.49 -4.66 6.31
CA PHE A 73 -6.21 -5.72 5.36
C PHE A 73 -7.19 -6.90 5.46
N ASN A 74 -7.87 -7.08 6.60
CA ASN A 74 -8.89 -8.11 6.76
C ASN A 74 -10.19 -7.82 6.00
N GLU A 75 -10.38 -6.61 5.46
CA GLU A 75 -11.41 -6.32 4.47
C GLU A 75 -11.15 -7.04 3.12
N TYR A 76 -9.94 -7.61 2.95
CA TYR A 76 -9.47 -8.30 1.75
C TYR A 76 -8.83 -9.64 2.15
N PRO A 77 -9.60 -10.62 2.65
CA PRO A 77 -9.03 -11.88 3.13
C PRO A 77 -8.40 -12.68 1.97
N ILE A 78 -7.25 -13.29 2.24
CA ILE A 78 -6.44 -14.03 1.24
C ILE A 78 -7.25 -15.17 0.60
N GLN A 79 -8.12 -15.80 1.40
CA GLN A 79 -8.98 -16.92 1.01
C GLN A 79 -9.87 -16.58 -0.19
N ASP A 80 -10.32 -15.34 -0.31
CA ASP A 80 -11.20 -14.89 -1.41
C ASP A 80 -10.52 -14.95 -2.78
N PHE A 81 -9.18 -15.00 -2.81
CA PHE A 81 -8.39 -14.99 -4.03
C PHE A 81 -7.72 -16.33 -4.34
N MET A 82 -7.80 -17.31 -3.43
CA MET A 82 -7.14 -18.62 -3.56
C MET A 82 -7.62 -19.41 -4.78
N GLU A 83 -8.94 -19.42 -5.02
CA GLU A 83 -9.55 -20.14 -6.14
C GLU A 83 -9.13 -19.52 -7.49
N GLN A 84 -9.12 -18.19 -7.58
CA GLN A 84 -8.71 -17.47 -8.80
C GLN A 84 -7.22 -17.63 -9.11
N ALA A 85 -6.41 -17.89 -8.09
CA ALA A 85 -4.97 -18.04 -8.19
C ALA A 85 -4.50 -19.49 -8.38
N ASP A 86 -5.41 -20.46 -8.41
CA ASP A 86 -5.09 -21.90 -8.47
C ASP A 86 -4.06 -22.32 -7.38
N GLY A 87 -4.18 -21.72 -6.20
CA GLY A 87 -3.25 -21.95 -5.08
C GLY A 87 -1.87 -21.28 -5.20
N ASP A 88 -1.56 -20.54 -6.27
CA ASP A 88 -0.33 -19.76 -6.37
C ASP A 88 -0.39 -18.51 -5.48
N MET A 89 0.35 -18.56 -4.38
CA MET A 89 0.38 -17.46 -3.40
C MET A 89 0.85 -16.13 -3.98
N GLN A 90 1.71 -16.13 -5.01
CA GLN A 90 2.13 -14.87 -5.64
C GLN A 90 0.95 -14.22 -6.36
N THR A 91 0.20 -15.00 -7.12
CA THR A 91 -1.02 -14.56 -7.80
C THR A 91 -2.08 -14.13 -6.78
N VAL A 92 -2.23 -14.83 -5.66
CA VAL A 92 -3.14 -14.41 -4.56
C VAL A 92 -2.81 -13.01 -4.06
N PHE A 93 -1.55 -12.72 -3.75
CA PHE A 93 -1.14 -11.39 -3.28
C PHE A 93 -1.31 -10.33 -4.37
N ALA A 94 -1.03 -10.66 -5.64
CA ALA A 94 -1.25 -9.75 -6.76
C ALA A 94 -2.73 -9.40 -6.94
N LEU A 95 -3.64 -10.39 -6.90
CA LEU A 95 -5.09 -10.19 -7.00
C LEU A 95 -5.63 -9.37 -5.83
N ARG A 96 -5.18 -9.67 -4.61
CA ARG A 96 -5.52 -8.88 -3.42
C ARG A 96 -5.09 -7.42 -3.56
N PHE A 97 -3.86 -7.19 -3.98
CA PHE A 97 -3.32 -5.85 -4.20
C PHE A 97 -4.07 -5.11 -5.31
N GLN A 98 -4.38 -5.79 -6.42
CA GLN A 98 -5.21 -5.26 -7.50
C GLN A 98 -6.59 -4.84 -6.99
N LYS A 99 -7.23 -5.67 -6.15
CA LYS A 99 -8.54 -5.37 -5.57
C LYS A 99 -8.49 -4.14 -4.66
N ILE A 100 -7.46 -4.00 -3.82
CA ILE A 100 -7.24 -2.81 -2.98
C ILE A 100 -7.09 -1.55 -3.85
N LEU A 101 -6.25 -1.60 -4.88
CA LEU A 101 -6.07 -0.46 -5.80
C LEU A 101 -7.37 -0.10 -6.53
N ALA A 102 -8.12 -1.10 -6.99
CA ALA A 102 -9.41 -0.89 -7.65
C ALA A 102 -10.42 -0.19 -6.73
N ASP A 103 -10.48 -0.58 -5.45
CA ASP A 103 -11.35 0.05 -4.45
C ASP A 103 -10.90 1.48 -4.10
N CYS A 104 -9.61 1.78 -4.26
CA CYS A 104 -9.09 3.15 -4.24
C CYS A 104 -9.36 3.91 -5.54
N SER A 105 -10.12 3.37 -6.51
CA SER A 105 -10.32 3.95 -7.84
C SER A 105 -9.02 4.13 -8.65
N LEU A 106 -8.02 3.28 -8.40
CA LEU A 106 -6.76 3.19 -9.13
C LEU A 106 -6.73 1.95 -10.02
N THR A 107 -7.54 1.98 -11.08
CA THR A 107 -7.56 0.91 -12.11
C THR A 107 -6.67 1.20 -13.30
N LYS A 108 -6.24 2.46 -13.46
CA LYS A 108 -5.32 2.94 -14.50
C LYS A 108 -4.64 4.23 -14.04
N GLY A 109 -3.47 4.53 -14.60
CA GLY A 109 -2.77 5.79 -14.35
C GLY A 109 -1.28 5.60 -14.10
N ARG A 110 -0.60 6.71 -13.82
CA ARG A 110 0.83 6.72 -13.45
C ARG A 110 0.96 6.71 -11.93
N ILE A 111 1.53 5.65 -11.41
CA ILE A 111 1.78 5.51 -9.98
C ILE A 111 3.28 5.58 -9.70
N ALA A 112 3.65 6.25 -8.62
CA ALA A 112 4.98 6.12 -8.05
C ALA A 112 4.90 5.11 -6.89
N ILE A 113 5.83 4.16 -6.85
CA ILE A 113 5.92 3.19 -5.76
C ILE A 113 7.17 3.54 -4.95
N HIS A 114 7.00 3.68 -3.64
CA HIS A 114 8.06 3.86 -2.68
C HIS A 114 7.87 2.85 -1.55
N GLY A 115 8.93 2.51 -0.83
CA GLY A 115 8.84 1.66 0.33
C GLY A 115 10.03 0.73 0.45
N LYS A 116 10.12 0.08 1.60
CA LYS A 116 11.07 -0.99 1.84
C LYS A 116 10.27 -2.26 2.01
N VAL A 117 10.34 -3.11 1.00
CA VAL A 117 9.79 -4.47 1.02
C VAL A 117 10.93 -5.42 0.69
N GLU A 118 11.04 -6.51 1.44
CA GLU A 118 11.92 -7.62 1.10
C GLU A 118 11.42 -8.26 -0.21
N ILE A 119 12.20 -8.15 -1.28
CA ILE A 119 11.90 -8.74 -2.62
C ILE A 119 12.30 -10.24 -2.65
N SER A 120 12.82 -10.78 -1.56
CA SER A 120 13.37 -12.15 -1.46
C SER A 120 12.36 -13.27 -1.75
N ASN A 121 11.04 -13.00 -1.72
CA ASN A 121 9.99 -13.94 -2.15
C ASN A 121 9.44 -13.68 -3.58
N SER A 122 10.01 -12.74 -4.34
CA SER A 122 9.45 -12.29 -5.64
C SER A 122 10.10 -12.93 -6.87
N PHE A 123 11.19 -13.67 -6.72
CA PHE A 123 11.80 -14.40 -7.84
C PHE A 123 11.76 -15.91 -7.59
N GLY A 124 10.68 -16.54 -8.03
CA GLY A 124 10.68 -17.97 -8.26
C GLY A 124 11.73 -18.28 -9.33
N SER A 125 12.89 -18.77 -8.93
CA SER A 125 13.85 -19.36 -9.85
C SER A 125 13.26 -20.68 -10.33
N SER A 126 12.52 -20.65 -11.43
CA SER A 126 12.25 -21.85 -12.20
C SER A 126 13.58 -22.36 -12.73
N ARG A 127 14.15 -23.36 -12.05
CA ARG A 127 15.18 -24.20 -12.63
C ARG A 127 14.47 -25.31 -13.40
N SER A 128 14.71 -25.32 -14.70
CA SER A 128 14.46 -26.41 -15.64
C SER A 128 15.11 -27.71 -15.20
#